data_AF-A0A1Y2BB39-F1
#
_entry.id   AF-A0A1Y2BB39-F1
#
_cell.length_a   1.000
_cell.length_b   1.000
_cell.length_c   1.000
_cell.angle_alpha   90.00
_cell.angle_beta   90.00
_cell.angle_gamma   90.00
#
_symmetry.space_group_name_H-M   'P 1'
#
loop_
_entity.id
_entity.type
_entity.pdbx_description
1 polymer ?
#
loop_
_entity_poly.entity_id
_entity_poly.type
_entity_poly.pdbx_seq_one_letter_code
_entity_poly.pdbx_strand_id
1 'polypeptide(L)' 'MIESLLKKSSKYDLYFYDNAYTQTYGPYLLDLKQYLPKEHIDIYNSELLSQSCEYENKLVGLVNISICCNN' A
#
# COMPACT_ATOMS: atom_id res chain seq x y z
N MET A 1 11.81 6.96 11.82
CA MET A 1 11.32 6.18 12.99
C MET A 1 10.28 5.14 12.60
N ILE A 2 9.27 5.47 11.77
CA ILE A 2 8.29 4.49 11.26
C ILE A 2 8.89 3.52 10.24
N GLU A 3 9.77 3.99 9.35
CA GLU A 3 10.45 3.13 8.36
C GLU A 3 11.24 1.99 9.01
N SER A 4 11.87 2.24 10.17
CA SER A 4 12.57 1.17 10.90
C SER A 4 11.63 0.11 11.46
N LEU A 5 10.36 0.46 11.72
CA LEU A 5 9.33 -0.51 12.09
C LEU A 5 8.92 -1.33 10.86
N LEU A 6 8.60 -0.67 9.74
CA LEU A 6 8.20 -1.33 8.49
C LEU A 6 9.29 -2.27 7.97
N LYS A 7 10.56 -1.89 8.09
CA LYS A 7 11.70 -2.69 7.65
C LYS A 7 11.98 -3.92 8.52
N LYS A 8 11.63 -3.89 9.81
CA LYS A 8 12.05 -4.91 10.79
C LYS A 8 10.92 -5.81 11.28
N SER A 9 9.67 -5.42 11.09
CA SER A 9 8.56 -6.02 11.81
C SER A 9 7.35 -6.26 10.91
N SER A 10 7.06 -7.53 10.66
CA SER A 10 5.79 -8.01 10.08
C SER A 10 4.74 -8.31 11.17
N LYS A 11 4.85 -7.63 12.33
CA LYS A 11 3.93 -7.84 13.45
C LYS A 11 2.47 -7.52 13.09
N TYR A 12 2.27 -6.63 12.12
CA TYR A 12 0.95 -6.19 11.69
C TYR A 12 0.77 -6.44 10.20
N ASP A 13 -0.44 -6.88 9.86
CA ASP A 13 -0.90 -7.18 8.50
C ASP A 13 -1.46 -5.94 7.76
N LEU A 14 -1.78 -4.88 8.52
CA LEU A 14 -2.49 -3.72 8.02
C LEU A 14 -1.96 -2.44 8.69
N TYR A 15 -1.71 -1.40 7.90
CA TYR A 15 -1.25 -0.11 8.39
C TYR A 15 -2.14 1.01 7.87
N PHE A 16 -2.64 1.82 8.79
CA PHE A 16 -3.31 3.07 8.45
C PHE A 16 -2.30 4.20 8.50
N TYR A 17 -2.09 4.86 7.37
CA TYR A 17 -1.20 6.01 7.26
C TYR A 17 -1.76 7.00 6.24
N ASP A 18 -1.30 8.25 6.33
CA ASP A 18 -1.71 9.31 5.40
C ASP A 18 -1.04 9.13 4.03
N ASN A 19 -1.80 9.26 2.95
CA ASN A 19 -1.30 9.03 1.59
C ASN A 19 -0.09 9.91 1.20
N ALA A 20 0.13 11.05 1.88
CA ALA A 20 1.32 11.86 1.72
C ALA A 20 2.63 11.08 1.99
N TYR A 21 2.56 9.99 2.76
CA TYR A 21 3.72 9.13 3.05
C TYR A 21 3.88 7.94 2.10
N THR A 22 3.04 7.80 1.07
CA THR A 22 3.14 6.69 0.11
C THR A 22 4.53 6.60 -0.53
N GLN A 23 5.17 7.74 -0.84
CA GLN A 23 6.52 7.74 -1.40
C GLN A 23 7.60 7.32 -0.38
N THR A 24 7.38 7.57 0.91
CA THR A 24 8.31 7.22 1.98
C THR A 24 8.15 5.77 2.42
N TYR A 25 6.92 5.27 2.48
CA TYR A 25 6.61 3.94 3.00
C TYR A 25 6.50 2.88 1.91
N GLY A 26 6.15 3.27 0.68
CA GLY A 26 6.03 2.41 -0.49
C GLY A 26 7.17 1.39 -0.70
N PRO A 27 8.46 1.71 -0.46
CA PRO A 27 9.55 0.73 -0.55
C PRO A 27 9.39 -0.50 0.34
N TYR A 28 8.64 -0.38 1.44
CA TYR A 28 8.46 -1.41 2.44
C TYR A 28 7.07 -2.09 2.36
N LEU A 29 6.21 -1.64 1.44
CA LEU A 29 4.85 -2.13 1.26
C LEU A 29 4.76 -3.06 0.06
N LEU A 30 3.76 -3.93 0.08
CA LEU A 30 3.55 -4.93 -0.97
C LEU A 30 2.76 -4.37 -2.14
N ASP A 31 2.98 -4.98 -3.30
CA ASP A 31 2.16 -4.71 -4.47
C ASP A 31 0.85 -5.49 -4.41
N LEU A 32 -0.24 -4.82 -4.05
CA LEU A 32 -1.57 -5.40 -3.93
C LEU A 32 -2.09 -5.98 -5.25
N LYS A 33 -1.57 -5.54 -6.41
CA LYS A 33 -1.90 -6.11 -7.72
C LYS A 33 -1.56 -7.61 -7.81
N GLN A 34 -0.66 -8.10 -6.95
CA GLN A 34 -0.25 -9.52 -6.91
C GLN A 34 -1.15 -10.38 -6.03
N TYR A 35 -1.90 -9.76 -5.10
CA TYR A 35 -2.66 -10.47 -4.07
C TYR A 35 -4.17 -10.30 -4.21
N LEU A 36 -4.62 -9.20 -4.83
CA LEU A 36 -6.02 -8.90 -5.03
C LEU A 36 -6.44 -9.15 -6.48
N PRO A 37 -7.57 -9.85 -6.72
CA PRO A 37 -8.22 -9.89 -8.01
C PRO A 37 -8.43 -8.48 -8.58
N LYS A 38 -8.17 -8.32 -9.88
CA LYS A 38 -8.34 -7.04 -10.58
C LYS A 38 -9.73 -6.45 -10.37
N GLU A 39 -10.75 -7.28 -10.35
CA GLU A 39 -12.15 -6.90 -10.11
C GLU A 39 -12.35 -6.16 -8.77
N HIS A 40 -11.59 -6.51 -7.72
CA HIS A 40 -11.64 -5.81 -6.44
C HIS A 40 -10.85 -4.50 -6.43
N ILE A 41 -9.90 -4.32 -7.34
CA ILE A 41 -9.17 -3.06 -7.52
C ILE A 41 -10.00 -2.09 -8.36
N ASP A 42 -10.69 -2.61 -9.39
CA ASP A 42 -11.48 -1.82 -10.35
C ASP A 42 -12.71 -1.14 -9.73
N ILE A 43 -13.16 -1.56 -8.53
CA ILE A 43 -14.26 -0.87 -7.82
C ILE A 43 -13.84 0.52 -7.32
N TYR A 44 -12.53 0.78 -7.22
CA TYR A 44 -11.99 2.06 -6.77
C TYR A 44 -11.72 2.97 -7.97
N ASN A 45 -11.73 4.28 -7.70
CA ASN A 45 -11.36 5.27 -8.72
C ASN A 45 -9.85 5.14 -9.04
N SER A 46 -9.55 4.77 -10.29
CA SER A 46 -8.19 4.52 -10.76
C SER A 46 -7.30 5.77 -10.73
N GLU A 47 -7.86 6.95 -10.99
CA GLU A 47 -7.13 8.22 -10.89
C GLU A 47 -6.69 8.49 -9.44
N LEU A 48 -7.59 8.29 -8.46
CA LEU A 48 -7.24 8.42 -7.05
C LEU A 48 -6.19 7.41 -6.60
N LEU A 49 -6.27 6.15 -7.03
CA LEU A 49 -5.26 5.14 -6.71
C LEU A 49 -3.89 5.54 -7.26
N SER A 50 -3.83 5.98 -8.52
CA SER A 50 -2.57 6.38 -9.16
C SER A 50 -1.91 7.59 -8.49
N GLN A 51 -2.71 8.55 -8.00
CA GLN A 51 -2.19 9.76 -7.37
C GLN A 51 -1.76 9.55 -5.92
N SER A 52 -2.35 8.60 -5.20
CA SER A 52 -2.23 8.52 -3.73
C SER A 52 -1.69 7.19 -3.19
N CYS A 53 -1.84 6.10 -3.94
CA CYS A 53 -1.54 4.74 -3.47
C CYS A 53 -0.53 4.00 -4.36
N GLU A 54 0.03 4.65 -5.38
CA GLU A 54 1.07 4.05 -6.23
C GLU A 54 2.48 4.49 -5.85
N TYR A 55 3.39 3.50 -5.79
CA TYR A 55 4.82 3.68 -5.62
C TYR A 55 5.56 2.85 -6.67
N GLU A 56 6.31 3.48 -7.57
CA GLU A 56 7.07 2.81 -8.65
C GLU A 56 6.24 1.75 -9.41
N ASN A 57 5.01 2.09 -9.81
CA ASN A 57 4.01 1.23 -10.46
C ASN A 57 3.38 0.11 -9.60
N LYS A 58 3.76 -0.01 -8.33
CA LYS A 58 3.13 -0.92 -7.37
C LYS A 58 1.92 -0.24 -6.74
N LEU A 59 0.82 -0.97 -6.60
CA LEU A 59 -0.31 -0.50 -5.80
C LEU A 59 -0.04 -0.87 -4.35
N VAL A 60 0.35 0.07 -3.52
CA VAL A 60 0.77 -0.17 -2.13
C VAL A 60 -0.32 0.14 -1.10
N GLY A 61 -1.52 0.49 -1.55
CA GLY A 61 -2.66 0.78 -0.70
C GLY A 61 -3.97 0.90 -1.46
N LEU A 62 -5.07 1.00 -0.72
CA LEU A 62 -6.40 1.31 -1.23
C LEU A 62 -6.90 2.58 -0.54
N VAL A 63 -7.74 3.36 -1.21
CA VAL A 63 -8.30 4.60 -0.64
C VAL A 63 -9.09 4.23 0.63
N ASN A 64 -8.55 4.64 1.80
CA ASN A 64 -8.96 4.37 3.19
C ASN A 64 -8.30 3.18 3.94
N ILE A 65 -7.57 2.27 3.28
CA ILE A 65 -6.93 1.11 3.91
C ILE A 65 -5.62 0.80 3.17
N SER A 66 -4.45 0.90 3.82
CA SER A 66 -3.19 0.41 3.24
C SER A 66 -2.80 -0.94 3.86
N ILE A 67 -2.89 -2.00 3.04
CA ILE A 67 -2.64 -3.38 3.43
C ILE A 67 -1.16 -3.70 3.32
N CYS A 68 -0.64 -4.42 4.31
CA CYS A 68 0.74 -4.89 4.32
C CYS A 68 0.80 -6.30 4.91
N CYS A 69 0.48 -7.33 4.13
CA CYS A 69 0.60 -8.73 4.55
C CYS A 69 1.78 -9.41 3.84
N ASN A 70 2.94 -9.46 4.49
CA ASN A 70 4.16 -10.08 3.96
C ASN A 70 3.93 -11.55 3.57
N ASN A 71 4.63 -11.98 2.53
CA ASN A 71 5.22 -13.31 2.47
C ASN A 71 6.67 -13.17 2.01
#